data_AF-A0A967SF68-F1
#
_entry.id   AF-A0A967SF68-F1
#
_cell.length_a   1.000
_cell.length_b   1.000
_cell.length_c   1.000
_cell.angle_alpha   90.00
_cell.angle_beta   90.00
_cell.angle_gamma   90.00
#
_symmetry.space_group_name_H-M   'P 1'
#
loop_
_entity.id
_entity.type
_entity.pdbx_description
1 polymer ?
#
loop_
_entity_poly.entity_id
_entity_poly.type
_entity_poly.pdbx_seq_one_letter_code
_entity_poly.pdbx_strand_id
1 'polypeptide(L)'
;MRRVHLGIDMGSTTVKVVALDEDRRILALSYDRARGRPRPTLLAAARRILDDLGDPPVGAVGITGSGGGPVGEMIGAQHINELIAQARAVGAYHPETRTVIEIGGQDSKLLSLERDPATGALRLLDFAMNALCAAGTGAFLDQQADRLGIAIEEEFSELALQSVEPARIAGRCTVFAKSDMIHLQQQGAALPDILAGLCLALARNFKAVIGKGKAFTPPILFQGGVAYNGAVVR
;
A
#
# COMPACT_ATOMS: atom_id res chain seq x y z
N MET A 1 29.17 -19.00 3.54
CA MET A 1 28.12 -18.01 3.91
C MET A 1 26.87 -18.33 3.12
N ARG A 2 25.68 -18.32 3.74
CA ARG A 2 24.43 -18.51 3.00
C ARG A 2 24.19 -17.30 2.10
N ARG A 3 23.80 -17.56 0.86
CA ARG A 3 23.45 -16.54 -0.14
C ARG A 3 22.07 -15.97 0.19
N VAL A 4 21.86 -14.69 -0.10
CA VAL A 4 20.56 -14.03 0.08
C VAL A 4 20.02 -13.47 -1.23
N HIS A 5 18.71 -13.32 -1.33
CA HIS A 5 18.04 -12.70 -2.47
C HIS A 5 17.28 -11.45 -2.01
N LEU A 6 17.34 -10.37 -2.80
CA LEU A 6 16.68 -9.12 -2.46
C LEU A 6 15.43 -8.90 -3.31
N GLY A 7 14.32 -8.57 -2.67
CA GLY A 7 13.11 -8.04 -3.30
C GLY A 7 12.97 -6.56 -2.97
N ILE A 8 12.78 -5.72 -3.98
CA ILE A 8 12.65 -4.27 -3.83
C ILE A 8 11.31 -3.82 -4.41
N ASP A 9 10.53 -3.06 -3.64
CA ASP A 9 9.38 -2.31 -4.15
C ASP A 9 9.66 -0.82 -3.98
N MET A 10 10.02 -0.18 -5.10
CA MET A 10 10.29 1.26 -5.18
C MET A 10 9.02 1.99 -5.64
N GLY A 11 8.09 2.18 -4.71
CA GLY A 11 6.85 2.90 -4.93
C GLY A 11 7.02 4.43 -4.95
N SER A 12 5.91 5.12 -5.24
CA SER A 12 5.85 6.59 -5.34
C SER A 12 6.09 7.31 -4.01
N THR A 13 5.68 6.70 -2.90
CA THR A 13 5.75 7.31 -1.55
C THR A 13 6.74 6.61 -0.64
N THR A 14 7.03 5.33 -0.90
CA THR A 14 7.76 4.45 0.00
C THR A 14 8.66 3.50 -0.77
N VAL A 15 9.80 3.16 -0.17
CA VAL A 15 10.67 2.08 -0.63
C VAL A 15 10.58 0.93 0.36
N LYS A 16 10.41 -0.29 -0.14
CA LYS A 16 10.46 -1.50 0.66
C LYS A 16 11.55 -2.40 0.13
N VAL A 17 12.28 -3.03 1.05
CA VAL A 17 13.33 -3.99 0.72
C VAL A 17 13.12 -5.21 1.60
N VAL A 18 13.21 -6.40 1.02
CA VAL A 18 13.14 -7.67 1.74
C VAL A 18 14.35 -8.52 1.35
N ALA A 19 14.99 -9.14 2.33
CA ALA A 19 16.01 -10.17 2.13
C ALA A 19 15.41 -11.55 2.39
N LEU A 20 15.62 -12.46 1.45
CA LEU A 20 15.15 -13.84 1.50
C LEU A 20 16.34 -14.81 1.50
N ASP A 21 16.20 -15.95 2.19
CA ASP A 21 17.10 -17.09 2.02
C ASP A 21 16.74 -17.92 0.77
N GLU A 22 17.48 -18.99 0.52
CA GLU A 22 17.26 -19.92 -0.61
C GLU A 22 15.92 -20.68 -0.50
N ASP A 23 15.40 -20.84 0.72
CA ASP A 23 14.09 -21.45 1.00
C ASP A 23 12.94 -20.43 0.87
N ARG A 24 13.23 -19.19 0.47
CA ARG A 24 12.31 -18.04 0.39
C ARG A 24 11.75 -17.59 1.74
N ARG A 25 12.43 -17.88 2.85
CA ARG A 25 12.08 -17.32 4.16
C ARG A 25 12.60 -15.89 4.26
N ILE A 26 11.80 -15.02 4.88
CA ILE A 26 12.18 -13.63 5.15
C ILE A 26 13.24 -13.60 6.26
N LEU A 27 14.40 -13.03 5.95
CA LEU A 27 15.51 -12.83 6.89
C LEU A 27 15.47 -11.43 7.51
N ALA A 28 15.18 -10.42 6.69
CA ALA A 28 15.09 -9.03 7.10
C ALA A 28 14.17 -8.27 6.13
N LEU A 29 13.54 -7.21 6.62
CA LEU A 29 12.73 -6.32 5.78
C LEU A 29 12.85 -4.88 6.25
N SER A 30 12.54 -3.96 5.33
CA SER A 30 12.49 -2.54 5.59
C SER A 30 11.32 -1.91 4.86
N TYR A 31 10.70 -0.92 5.50
CA TYR A 31 9.65 -0.09 4.94
C TYR A 31 9.96 1.37 5.28
N ASP A 32 10.33 2.16 4.27
CA ASP A 32 10.80 3.53 4.47
C ASP A 32 10.01 4.51 3.60
N ARG A 33 9.63 5.67 4.15
CA ARG A 33 9.07 6.76 3.33
C ARG A 33 10.18 7.41 2.50
N ALA A 34 9.95 7.49 1.20
CA ALA A 34 10.90 8.08 0.26
C ALA A 34 11.04 9.61 0.45
N ARG A 35 9.97 10.30 0.88
CA ARG A 35 9.92 11.77 1.05
C ARG A 35 10.52 12.52 -0.15
N GLY A 36 10.18 12.08 -1.37
CA GLY A 36 10.71 12.64 -2.62
C GLY A 36 12.14 12.23 -3.00
N ARG A 37 12.78 11.36 -2.22
CA ARG A 37 14.17 10.90 -2.41
C ARG A 37 14.28 9.36 -2.48
N PRO A 38 13.57 8.69 -3.41
CA PRO A 38 13.45 7.23 -3.39
C PRO A 38 14.78 6.50 -3.63
N ARG A 39 15.72 7.06 -4.42
CA ARG A 39 17.03 6.42 -4.67
C ARG A 39 17.94 6.43 -3.42
N PRO A 40 18.18 7.57 -2.74
CA PRO A 40 18.87 7.57 -1.45
C PRO A 40 18.21 6.66 -0.40
N THR A 41 16.88 6.67 -0.32
CA THR A 41 16.14 5.81 0.62
C THR A 41 16.39 4.33 0.33
N LEU A 42 16.35 3.92 -0.94
CA LEU A 42 16.66 2.54 -1.32
C LEU A 42 18.08 2.13 -0.92
N LEU A 43 19.07 2.97 -1.23
CA LEU A 43 20.46 2.67 -0.89
C LEU A 43 20.64 2.49 0.62
N ALA A 44 20.07 3.40 1.41
CA ALA A 44 20.13 3.32 2.87
C ALA A 44 19.42 2.07 3.41
N ALA A 45 18.23 1.75 2.90
CA ALA A 45 17.46 0.58 3.32
C ALA A 45 18.15 -0.73 2.98
N ALA A 46 18.66 -0.85 1.74
CA ALA A 46 19.41 -2.03 1.30
C ALA A 46 20.70 -2.20 2.08
N ARG A 47 21.45 -1.10 2.31
CA ARG A 47 22.71 -1.17 3.08
C ARG A 47 22.47 -1.60 4.52
N ARG A 48 21.46 -1.03 5.18
CA ARG A 48 21.05 -1.42 6.54
C ARG A 48 20.73 -2.91 6.63
N ILE A 49 19.89 -3.43 5.72
CA ILE A 49 19.55 -4.86 5.67
C ILE A 49 20.80 -5.73 5.49
N LEU A 50 21.71 -5.37 4.59
CA LEU A 50 22.91 -6.17 4.35
C LEU A 50 23.87 -6.12 5.54
N ASP A 51 24.05 -4.95 6.15
CA ASP A 51 24.89 -4.79 7.35
C ASP A 51 24.34 -5.61 8.53
N ASP A 52 23.03 -5.57 8.76
CA ASP A 52 22.35 -6.34 9.82
C ASP A 52 22.51 -7.87 9.62
N LEU A 53 22.69 -8.31 8.37
CA LEU A 53 22.90 -9.71 8.01
C LEU A 53 24.39 -10.11 7.92
N GLY A 54 25.33 -9.19 8.19
CA GLY A 54 26.76 -9.45 8.09
C GLY A 54 27.32 -9.48 6.66
N ASP A 55 26.76 -8.66 5.77
CA ASP A 55 27.13 -8.47 4.37
C ASP A 55 27.23 -9.78 3.55
N PRO A 56 26.16 -10.61 3.52
CA PRO A 56 26.17 -11.88 2.81
C PRO A 56 26.21 -11.69 1.29
N PRO A 57 26.69 -12.69 0.52
CA PRO A 57 26.66 -12.62 -0.93
C PRO A 57 25.22 -12.57 -1.45
N VAL A 58 24.93 -11.55 -2.27
CA VAL A 58 23.62 -11.38 -2.92
C VAL A 58 23.55 -12.21 -4.20
N GLY A 59 22.59 -13.13 -4.24
CA GLY A 59 22.39 -14.06 -5.36
C GLY A 59 21.54 -13.52 -6.49
N ALA A 60 20.44 -12.86 -6.15
CA ALA A 60 19.52 -12.27 -7.13
C ALA A 60 18.83 -11.05 -6.52
N VAL A 61 18.46 -10.11 -7.39
CA VAL A 61 17.71 -8.91 -7.02
C VAL A 61 16.51 -8.78 -7.96
N GLY A 62 15.31 -8.79 -7.40
CA GLY A 62 14.07 -8.46 -8.10
C GLY A 62 13.59 -7.07 -7.67
N ILE A 63 13.13 -6.25 -8.61
CA ILE A 63 12.64 -4.90 -8.32
C ILE A 63 11.29 -4.64 -9.00
N THR A 64 10.41 -3.93 -8.29
CA THR A 64 9.10 -3.50 -8.78
C THR A 64 8.78 -2.08 -8.30
N GLY A 65 7.55 -1.63 -8.52
CA GLY A 65 7.05 -0.30 -8.16
C GLY A 65 7.33 0.74 -9.26
N SER A 66 6.65 1.88 -9.16
CA SER A 66 6.68 2.93 -10.20
C SER A 66 8.05 3.56 -10.45
N GLY A 67 8.97 3.49 -9.49
CA GLY A 67 10.37 3.91 -9.66
C GLY A 67 11.35 2.79 -10.03
N GLY A 68 10.88 1.54 -10.08
CA GLY A 68 11.73 0.35 -10.12
C GLY A 68 12.46 0.11 -11.43
N GLY A 69 11.83 0.38 -12.57
CA GLY A 69 12.41 0.09 -13.90
C GLY A 69 13.79 0.72 -14.14
N PRO A 70 13.92 2.06 -14.11
CA PRO A 70 15.19 2.74 -14.33
C PRO A 70 16.27 2.36 -13.30
N VAL A 71 15.89 2.09 -12.05
CA VAL A 71 16.85 1.66 -11.02
C VAL A 71 17.29 0.23 -11.24
N GLY A 72 16.38 -0.64 -11.67
CA GLY A 72 16.68 -2.03 -11.99
C GLY A 72 17.72 -2.16 -13.08
N GLU A 73 17.57 -1.39 -14.16
CA GLU A 73 18.56 -1.31 -15.24
C GLU A 73 19.94 -0.88 -14.75
N MET A 74 20.00 0.10 -13.84
CA MET A 74 21.27 0.61 -13.30
C MET A 74 22.02 -0.41 -12.43
N ILE A 75 21.31 -1.26 -11.70
CA ILE A 75 21.92 -2.20 -10.72
C ILE A 75 21.92 -3.67 -11.22
N GLY A 76 21.45 -3.91 -12.45
CA GLY A 76 21.31 -5.26 -12.99
C GLY A 76 20.22 -6.10 -12.30
N ALA A 77 19.24 -5.46 -11.65
CA ALA A 77 18.12 -6.16 -11.03
C ALA A 77 17.04 -6.48 -12.07
N GLN A 78 16.38 -7.61 -11.89
CA GLN A 78 15.26 -8.00 -12.74
C GLN A 78 14.03 -7.14 -12.38
N HIS A 79 13.60 -6.30 -13.32
CA HIS A 79 12.36 -5.56 -13.17
C HIS A 79 11.15 -6.47 -13.37
N ILE A 80 10.21 -6.44 -12.43
CA ILE A 80 9.00 -7.27 -12.41
C ILE A 80 7.79 -6.34 -12.27
N ASN A 81 6.77 -6.57 -13.07
CA ASN A 81 5.50 -5.84 -12.95
C ASN A 81 4.89 -6.05 -11.55
N GLU A 82 4.43 -4.97 -10.92
CA GLU A 82 3.95 -5.02 -9.52
C GLU A 82 2.77 -5.95 -9.32
N LEU A 83 1.85 -6.04 -10.28
CA LEU A 83 0.65 -6.87 -10.18
C LEU A 83 1.04 -8.35 -10.17
N ILE A 84 2.05 -8.70 -10.98
CA ILE A 84 2.61 -10.05 -11.04
C ILE A 84 3.40 -10.36 -9.77
N ALA A 85 4.20 -9.41 -9.28
CA ALA A 85 4.94 -9.57 -8.02
C ALA A 85 3.98 -9.80 -6.84
N GLN A 86 2.89 -9.03 -6.75
CA GLN A 86 1.85 -9.20 -5.74
C GLN A 86 1.11 -10.53 -5.89
N ALA A 87 0.62 -10.87 -7.08
CA ALA A 87 -0.08 -12.14 -7.31
C ALA A 87 0.81 -13.34 -6.94
N ARG A 88 2.11 -13.27 -7.24
CA ARG A 88 3.09 -14.30 -6.86
C ARG A 88 3.31 -14.37 -5.35
N ALA A 89 3.44 -13.22 -4.68
CA ALA A 89 3.58 -13.16 -3.22
C ALA A 89 2.32 -13.71 -2.52
N VAL A 90 1.13 -13.28 -2.95
CA VAL A 90 -0.15 -13.78 -2.43
C VAL A 90 -0.28 -15.28 -2.68
N GLY A 91 0.07 -15.78 -3.86
CA GLY A 91 0.06 -17.22 -4.15
C GLY A 91 1.02 -18.04 -3.28
N ALA A 92 2.11 -17.44 -2.79
CA ALA A 92 3.07 -18.09 -1.93
C ALA A 92 2.68 -18.06 -0.43
N TYR A 93 2.14 -16.94 0.05
CA TYR A 93 1.90 -16.71 1.48
C TYR A 93 0.42 -16.82 1.89
N HIS A 94 -0.51 -16.55 0.97
CA HIS A 94 -1.97 -16.53 1.20
C HIS A 94 -2.74 -17.16 0.01
N PRO A 95 -2.49 -18.44 -0.33
CA PRO A 95 -3.01 -19.10 -1.54
C PRO A 95 -4.55 -19.25 -1.56
N GLU A 96 -5.21 -19.05 -0.43
CA GLU A 96 -6.66 -18.99 -0.29
C GLU A 96 -7.28 -17.71 -0.85
N THR A 97 -6.51 -16.62 -0.98
CA THR A 97 -7.01 -15.30 -1.40
C THR A 97 -7.69 -15.35 -2.77
N ARG A 98 -8.81 -14.63 -2.90
CA ARG A 98 -9.56 -14.45 -4.17
C ARG A 98 -9.67 -13.00 -4.59
N THR A 99 -9.49 -12.07 -3.68
CA THR A 99 -9.45 -10.64 -4.00
C THR A 99 -8.35 -9.95 -3.21
N VAL A 100 -7.54 -9.14 -3.87
CA VAL A 100 -6.58 -8.25 -3.23
C VAL A 100 -7.08 -6.83 -3.37
N ILE A 101 -7.20 -6.13 -2.25
CA ILE A 101 -7.36 -4.68 -2.19
C ILE A 101 -5.97 -4.15 -1.86
N GLU A 102 -5.40 -3.31 -2.72
CA GLU A 102 -4.20 -2.54 -2.38
C GLU A 102 -4.56 -1.07 -2.39
N ILE A 103 -4.29 -0.38 -1.28
CA ILE A 103 -4.38 1.08 -1.22
C ILE A 103 -3.00 1.62 -0.84
N GLY A 104 -2.28 2.08 -1.86
CA GLY A 104 -0.96 2.68 -1.75
C GLY A 104 -1.02 4.18 -1.47
N GLY A 105 0.13 4.85 -1.60
CA GLY A 105 0.23 6.29 -1.37
C GLY A 105 -0.42 7.13 -2.48
N GLN A 106 -0.20 6.79 -3.76
CA GLN A 106 -0.67 7.59 -4.91
C GLN A 106 -1.58 6.80 -5.86
N ASP A 107 -1.70 5.49 -5.64
CA ASP A 107 -2.52 4.61 -6.44
C ASP A 107 -3.16 3.54 -5.56
N SER A 108 -4.18 2.91 -6.12
CA SER A 108 -4.92 1.83 -5.47
C SER A 108 -5.29 0.80 -6.52
N LYS A 109 -5.27 -0.49 -6.16
CA LYS A 109 -5.60 -1.61 -7.04
C LYS A 109 -6.63 -2.54 -6.41
N LEU A 110 -7.39 -3.19 -7.29
CA LEU A 110 -8.22 -4.34 -6.98
C LEU A 110 -7.77 -5.48 -7.89
N LEU A 111 -7.33 -6.60 -7.32
CA LEU A 111 -6.93 -7.79 -8.07
C LEU A 111 -7.91 -8.92 -7.80
N SER A 112 -8.44 -9.51 -8.87
CA SER A 112 -9.23 -10.74 -8.81
C SER A 112 -8.31 -11.92 -9.08
N LEU A 113 -8.23 -12.86 -8.14
CA LEU A 113 -7.34 -14.01 -8.22
C LEU A 113 -8.15 -15.30 -8.32
N GLU A 114 -7.67 -16.24 -9.15
CA GLU A 114 -8.26 -17.57 -9.25
C GLU A 114 -7.19 -18.66 -9.30
N ARG A 115 -7.58 -19.88 -8.92
CA ARG A 115 -6.69 -21.02 -9.08
C ARG A 115 -6.72 -21.48 -10.53
N ASP A 116 -5.54 -21.61 -11.10
CA ASP A 116 -5.35 -22.23 -12.39
C ASP A 116 -5.74 -23.72 -12.31
N PRO A 117 -6.70 -24.21 -13.12
CA PRO A 117 -7.16 -25.58 -13.03
C PRO A 117 -6.10 -26.64 -13.38
N ALA A 118 -5.09 -26.29 -14.19
CA ALA A 118 -4.06 -27.22 -14.64
C ALA A 118 -2.90 -27.31 -13.66
N THR A 119 -2.49 -26.19 -13.08
CA THR A 119 -1.30 -26.09 -12.21
C THR A 119 -1.65 -25.99 -10.72
N GLY A 120 -2.89 -25.66 -10.38
CA GLY A 120 -3.33 -25.36 -9.01
C GLY A 120 -2.78 -24.04 -8.45
N ALA A 121 -1.93 -23.34 -9.21
CA ALA A 121 -1.30 -22.09 -8.82
C ALA A 121 -2.30 -20.93 -8.86
N LEU A 122 -2.09 -19.94 -7.99
CA LEU A 122 -2.92 -18.73 -8.00
C LEU A 122 -2.48 -17.83 -9.15
N ARG A 123 -3.43 -17.39 -9.99
CA ARG A 123 -3.20 -16.48 -11.11
C ARG A 123 -4.12 -15.27 -11.08
N LEU A 124 -3.66 -14.17 -11.67
CA LEU A 124 -4.42 -12.94 -11.83
C LEU A 124 -5.47 -13.13 -12.94
N LEU A 125 -6.75 -13.06 -12.59
CA LEU A 125 -7.88 -13.15 -13.54
C LEU A 125 -8.21 -11.78 -14.15
N ASP A 126 -8.29 -10.77 -13.29
CA ASP A 126 -8.71 -9.43 -13.66
C ASP A 126 -8.11 -8.43 -12.67
N PHE A 127 -7.95 -7.18 -13.09
CA PHE A 127 -7.47 -6.12 -12.22
C PHE A 127 -8.17 -4.79 -12.53
N ALA A 128 -8.15 -3.88 -11.57
CA ALA A 128 -8.48 -2.48 -11.75
C ALA A 128 -7.51 -1.63 -10.94
N MET A 129 -7.15 -0.46 -11.46
CA MET A 129 -6.29 0.48 -10.74
C MET A 129 -6.70 1.92 -11.02
N ASN A 130 -6.41 2.81 -10.07
CA ASN A 130 -6.51 4.25 -10.25
C ASN A 130 -5.19 4.90 -9.86
N ALA A 131 -4.58 5.61 -10.80
CA ALA A 131 -3.34 6.37 -10.59
C ALA A 131 -3.52 7.90 -10.77
N LEU A 132 -4.71 8.36 -11.21
CA LEU A 132 -4.93 9.77 -11.56
C LEU A 132 -5.58 10.57 -10.43
N CYS A 133 -6.35 9.93 -9.56
CA CYS A 133 -7.11 10.62 -8.51
C CYS A 133 -6.66 10.21 -7.11
N ALA A 134 -6.26 11.20 -6.29
CA ALA A 134 -5.83 11.01 -4.92
C ALA A 134 -6.93 10.53 -3.97
N ALA A 135 -8.21 10.83 -4.24
CA ALA A 135 -9.33 10.65 -3.30
C ALA A 135 -9.59 9.20 -2.83
N GLY A 136 -9.04 8.20 -3.52
CA GLY A 136 -9.13 6.79 -3.17
C GLY A 136 -7.80 6.16 -2.75
N THR A 137 -6.82 6.97 -2.32
CA THR A 137 -5.42 6.56 -2.03
C THR A 137 -4.96 7.12 -0.69
N GLY A 138 -3.81 6.68 -0.19
CA GLY A 138 -3.21 7.21 1.04
C GLY A 138 -2.94 8.72 1.02
N ALA A 139 -2.66 9.30 -0.15
CA ALA A 139 -2.48 10.75 -0.33
C ALA A 139 -3.69 11.56 0.13
N PHE A 140 -4.90 11.00 0.00
CA PHE A 140 -6.11 11.65 0.50
C PHE A 140 -6.03 11.89 2.00
N LEU A 141 -5.64 10.87 2.77
CA LEU A 141 -5.52 10.93 4.22
C LEU A 141 -4.29 11.74 4.65
N ASP A 142 -3.13 11.51 4.01
CA ASP A 142 -1.89 12.27 4.28
C ASP A 142 -2.17 13.79 4.21
N GLN A 143 -2.85 14.24 3.14
CA GLN A 143 -3.14 15.65 2.95
C GLN A 143 -4.19 16.21 3.91
N GLN A 144 -5.07 15.38 4.47
CA GLN A 144 -6.05 15.85 5.47
C GLN A 144 -5.41 15.87 6.86
N ALA A 145 -4.58 14.88 7.18
CA ALA A 145 -3.81 14.80 8.40
C ALA A 145 -2.88 16.02 8.56
N ASP A 146 -2.11 16.34 7.51
CA ASP A 146 -1.24 17.52 7.46
C ASP A 146 -2.00 18.83 7.73
N ARG A 147 -3.20 18.99 7.16
CA ARG A 147 -4.05 20.17 7.38
C ARG A 147 -4.58 20.29 8.81
N LEU A 148 -4.84 19.16 9.45
CA LEU A 148 -5.29 19.11 10.84
C LEU A 148 -4.13 19.17 11.83
N GLY A 149 -2.88 19.11 11.36
CA GLY A 149 -1.69 19.02 12.22
C GLY A 149 -1.59 17.69 12.96
N ILE A 150 -2.11 16.61 12.38
CA ILE A 150 -2.17 15.26 12.97
C ILE A 150 -1.16 14.37 12.26
N ALA A 151 -0.41 13.57 13.03
CA ALA A 151 0.46 12.55 12.45
C ALA A 151 -0.38 11.45 11.78
N ILE A 152 -0.09 11.19 10.50
CA ILE A 152 -0.76 10.11 9.75
C ILE A 152 -0.40 8.72 10.29
N GLU A 153 0.82 8.60 10.82
CA GLU A 153 1.32 7.39 11.47
C GLU A 153 0.80 7.36 12.90
N GLU A 154 0.12 6.26 13.26
CA GLU A 154 -0.46 5.99 14.58
C GLU A 154 -1.63 6.92 14.96
N GLU A 155 -1.34 8.20 15.22
CA GLU A 155 -2.26 9.18 15.82
C GLU A 155 -3.59 9.32 15.05
N PHE A 156 -3.54 9.46 13.72
CA PHE A 156 -4.74 9.59 12.90
C PHE A 156 -5.72 8.43 13.10
N SER A 157 -5.20 7.20 13.11
CA SER A 157 -6.03 6.00 13.19
C SER A 157 -6.61 5.83 14.60
N GLU A 158 -5.80 6.08 15.62
CA GLU A 158 -6.23 6.02 17.02
C GLU A 158 -7.35 7.01 17.33
N LEU A 159 -7.23 8.24 16.85
CA LEU A 159 -8.28 9.25 16.98
C LEU A 159 -9.53 8.87 16.19
N ALA A 160 -9.38 8.41 14.94
CA ALA A 160 -10.52 7.99 14.13
C ALA A 160 -11.31 6.82 14.75
N LEU A 161 -10.63 5.89 15.42
CA LEU A 161 -11.26 4.75 16.09
C LEU A 161 -12.11 5.15 17.31
N GLN A 162 -11.87 6.33 17.90
CA GLN A 162 -12.66 6.87 19.01
C GLN A 162 -14.01 7.47 18.56
N SER A 163 -14.26 7.55 17.25
CA SER A 163 -15.50 8.07 16.70
C SER A 163 -16.72 7.29 17.19
N VAL A 164 -17.76 8.04 17.58
CA VAL A 164 -19.07 7.51 17.95
C VAL A 164 -20.06 7.68 16.80
N GLU A 165 -20.01 8.81 16.11
CA GLU A 165 -20.89 9.14 14.99
C GLU A 165 -20.07 9.72 13.82
N PRO A 166 -19.47 8.86 12.96
CA PRO A 166 -18.62 9.31 11.88
C PRO A 166 -19.28 10.35 10.97
N ALA A 167 -18.60 11.47 10.76
CA ALA A 167 -19.13 12.57 9.97
C ALA A 167 -19.29 12.19 8.49
N ARG A 168 -20.34 12.71 7.84
CA ARG A 168 -20.59 12.43 6.43
C ARG A 168 -19.74 13.32 5.52
N ILE A 169 -18.61 12.79 5.07
CA ILE A 169 -17.73 13.46 4.09
C ILE A 169 -17.93 12.84 2.70
N ALA A 170 -18.07 13.69 1.67
CA ALA A 170 -18.39 13.21 0.32
C ALA A 170 -17.22 12.41 -0.30
N GLY A 171 -15.97 12.80 -0.04
CA GLY A 171 -14.80 12.00 -0.41
C GLY A 171 -14.52 11.85 -1.90
N ARG A 172 -15.12 12.69 -2.76
CA ARG A 172 -14.97 12.58 -4.22
C ARG A 172 -13.68 13.17 -4.74
N CYS A 173 -13.21 14.23 -4.08
CA CYS A 173 -12.00 14.97 -4.43
C CYS A 173 -11.33 15.45 -3.15
N THR A 174 -10.00 15.32 -3.07
CA THR A 174 -9.20 15.80 -1.94
C THR A 174 -9.42 17.30 -1.66
N VAL A 175 -9.64 18.09 -2.73
CA VAL A 175 -9.86 19.55 -2.65
C VAL A 175 -11.19 19.86 -2.00
N PHE A 176 -12.25 19.11 -2.32
CA PHE A 176 -13.58 19.32 -1.72
C PHE A 176 -13.70 18.72 -0.33
N ALA A 177 -12.96 17.64 -0.03
CA ALA A 177 -12.91 17.09 1.31
C ALA A 177 -12.38 18.11 2.33
N LYS A 178 -11.44 18.98 1.93
CA LYS A 178 -11.03 20.13 2.75
C LYS A 178 -12.23 21.02 3.12
N SER A 179 -13.05 21.38 2.14
CA SER A 179 -14.23 22.24 2.39
C SER A 179 -15.23 21.56 3.30
N ASP A 180 -15.49 20.26 3.10
CA ASP A 180 -16.36 19.46 3.98
C ASP A 180 -15.83 19.47 5.43
N MET A 181 -14.52 19.24 5.62
CA MET A 181 -13.89 19.24 6.95
C MET A 181 -14.00 20.60 7.65
N ILE A 182 -13.70 21.70 6.95
CA ILE A 182 -13.79 23.06 7.52
C ILE A 182 -15.24 23.35 7.95
N HIS A 183 -16.22 22.97 7.12
CA HIS A 183 -17.62 23.14 7.44
C HIS A 183 -18.03 22.35 8.68
N LEU A 184 -17.62 21.08 8.78
CA LEU A 184 -17.89 20.24 9.95
C LEU A 184 -17.23 20.79 11.23
N GLN A 185 -16.01 21.31 11.14
CA GLN A 185 -15.35 21.98 12.27
C GLN A 185 -16.14 23.22 12.74
N GLN A 186 -16.65 24.03 11.80
CA GLN A 186 -17.48 25.20 12.13
C GLN A 186 -18.82 24.83 12.77
N GLN A 187 -19.34 23.63 12.46
CA GLN A 187 -20.54 23.08 13.09
C GLN A 187 -20.27 22.44 14.46
N GLY A 188 -19.01 22.37 14.89
CA GLY A 188 -18.62 21.77 16.16
C GLY A 188 -18.55 20.24 16.14
N ALA A 189 -18.43 19.62 14.95
CA ALA A 189 -18.23 18.18 14.85
C ALA A 189 -16.92 17.77 15.56
N ALA A 190 -16.97 16.67 16.31
CA ALA A 190 -15.81 16.16 17.02
C ALA A 190 -14.73 15.69 16.03
N LEU A 191 -13.47 15.91 16.38
CA LEU A 191 -12.34 15.53 15.53
C LEU A 191 -12.32 14.02 15.20
N PRO A 192 -12.50 13.08 16.17
CA PRO A 192 -12.64 11.65 15.87
C PRO A 192 -13.66 11.33 14.78
N ASP A 193 -14.82 11.98 14.82
CA ASP A 193 -15.91 11.76 13.87
C ASP A 193 -15.56 12.26 12.46
N ILE A 194 -14.86 13.40 12.37
CA ILE A 194 -14.32 13.90 11.09
C ILE A 194 -13.32 12.90 10.50
N LEU A 195 -12.38 12.40 11.32
CA LEU A 195 -11.35 11.46 10.87
C LEU A 195 -11.94 10.12 10.41
N ALA A 196 -12.88 9.55 11.19
CA ALA A 196 -13.62 8.36 10.78
C ALA A 196 -14.42 8.60 9.49
N GLY A 197 -15.01 9.79 9.34
CA GLY A 197 -15.67 10.24 8.12
C GLY A 197 -14.76 10.23 6.90
N LEU A 198 -13.49 10.61 7.06
CA LEU A 198 -12.47 10.55 6.01
C LEU A 198 -12.10 9.11 5.64
N CYS A 199 -11.94 8.22 6.62
CA CYS A 199 -11.70 6.79 6.38
C CYS A 199 -12.84 6.16 5.56
N LEU A 200 -14.10 6.39 5.97
CA LEU A 200 -15.28 5.91 5.25
C LEU A 200 -15.40 6.53 3.86
N ALA A 201 -15.07 7.81 3.72
CA ALA A 201 -15.03 8.50 2.43
C ALA A 201 -14.06 7.83 1.46
N LEU A 202 -12.84 7.49 1.91
CA LEU A 202 -11.84 6.78 1.11
C LEU A 202 -12.34 5.39 0.71
N ALA A 203 -12.88 4.60 1.65
CA ALA A 203 -13.38 3.25 1.36
C ALA A 203 -14.55 3.27 0.35
N ARG A 204 -15.49 4.22 0.52
CA ARG A 204 -16.59 4.43 -0.43
C ARG A 204 -16.07 4.82 -1.81
N ASN A 205 -15.07 5.69 -1.88
CA ASN A 205 -14.45 6.12 -3.13
C ASN A 205 -13.78 4.94 -3.85
N PHE A 206 -12.97 4.14 -3.13
CA PHE A 206 -12.33 2.94 -3.67
C PHE A 206 -13.37 2.00 -4.30
N LYS A 207 -14.44 1.68 -3.57
CA LYS A 207 -15.52 0.81 -4.06
C LYS A 207 -16.22 1.39 -5.30
N ALA A 208 -16.48 2.70 -5.32
CA ALA A 208 -17.20 3.35 -6.42
C ALA A 208 -16.36 3.48 -7.70
N VAL A 209 -15.05 3.77 -7.57
CA VAL A 209 -14.18 4.08 -8.70
C VAL A 209 -13.45 2.85 -9.22
N ILE A 210 -12.83 2.07 -8.32
CA ILE A 210 -11.97 0.92 -8.69
C ILE A 210 -12.80 -0.37 -8.66
N GLY A 211 -13.61 -0.53 -7.61
CA GLY A 211 -14.49 -1.69 -7.46
C GLY A 211 -15.65 -1.75 -8.46
N LYS A 212 -15.89 -0.69 -9.25
CA LYS A 212 -17.01 -0.46 -10.16
C LYS A 212 -17.57 -1.72 -10.85
N GLY A 213 -18.56 -2.38 -10.23
CA GLY A 213 -19.22 -3.58 -10.75
C GLY A 213 -18.43 -4.88 -10.65
N LYS A 214 -17.21 -4.85 -10.11
CA LYS A 214 -16.36 -6.02 -9.88
C LYS A 214 -16.76 -6.74 -8.60
N ALA A 215 -16.60 -8.05 -8.59
CA ALA A 215 -16.84 -8.88 -7.41
C ALA A 215 -15.69 -8.72 -6.41
N PHE A 216 -16.05 -8.66 -5.13
CA PHE A 216 -15.12 -8.70 -3.99
C PHE A 216 -15.21 -10.09 -3.36
N THR A 217 -14.60 -11.08 -4.02
CA THR A 217 -14.75 -12.49 -3.67
C THR A 217 -13.87 -12.82 -2.45
N PRO A 218 -14.43 -13.31 -1.33
CA PRO A 218 -13.63 -13.75 -0.20
C PRO A 218 -12.85 -15.04 -0.49
N PRO A 219 -11.73 -15.30 0.21
CA PRO A 219 -11.04 -14.42 1.16
C PRO A 219 -10.42 -13.16 0.50
N ILE A 220 -10.56 -12.02 1.16
CA ILE A 220 -10.03 -10.73 0.71
C ILE A 220 -8.76 -10.41 1.51
N LEU A 221 -7.69 -10.09 0.80
CA LEU A 221 -6.43 -9.60 1.39
C LEU A 221 -6.34 -8.09 1.17
N PHE A 222 -6.23 -7.32 2.25
CA PHE A 222 -6.03 -5.88 2.19
C PHE A 222 -4.57 -5.54 2.49
N GLN A 223 -3.91 -4.84 1.57
CA GLN A 223 -2.50 -4.49 1.65
C GLN A 223 -2.21 -3.05 1.19
N GLY A 224 -0.94 -2.64 1.27
CA GLY A 224 -0.49 -1.28 1.00
C GLY A 224 -0.37 -0.46 2.29
N GLY A 225 0.15 0.76 2.17
CA GLY A 225 0.42 1.61 3.34
C GLY A 225 -0.84 1.98 4.13
N VAL A 226 -2.00 2.08 3.46
CA VAL A 226 -3.26 2.40 4.13
C VAL A 226 -3.81 1.23 4.94
N ALA A 227 -3.36 -0.01 4.70
CA ALA A 227 -3.77 -1.16 5.50
C ALA A 227 -3.27 -1.10 6.96
N TYR A 228 -2.26 -0.26 7.26
CA TYR A 228 -1.85 0.03 8.65
C TYR A 228 -2.83 0.92 9.41
N ASN A 229 -3.75 1.60 8.72
CA ASN A 229 -4.77 2.42 9.35
C ASN A 229 -5.97 1.56 9.76
N GLY A 230 -6.02 1.15 11.02
CA GLY A 230 -7.09 0.32 11.59
C GLY A 230 -8.50 0.89 11.40
N ALA A 231 -8.67 2.21 11.37
CA ALA A 231 -9.95 2.86 11.09
C ALA A 231 -10.41 2.70 9.63
N VAL A 232 -9.49 2.50 8.67
CA VAL A 232 -9.85 2.16 7.27
C VAL A 232 -10.12 0.67 7.11
N VAL A 233 -9.43 -0.17 7.90
CA VAL A 233 -9.63 -1.64 7.88
C VAL A 233 -11.00 -2.03 8.44
N ARG A 234 -11.51 -1.30 9.43
CA ARG A 234 -12.81 -1.53 10.08
C ARG A 234 -14.01 -1.26 9.17
#